data_AF-A0A286B2Y3-F1
#
_entry.id   AF-A0A286B2Y3-F1
#
_cell.length_a   1.000
_cell.length_b   1.000
_cell.length_c   1.000
_cell.angle_alpha   90.00
_cell.angle_beta   90.00
_cell.angle_gamma   90.00
#
_symmetry.space_group_name_H-M   'P 1'
#
loop_
_entity.id
_entity.type
_entity.pdbx_description
1 polymer ?
#
loop_
_entity_poly.entity_id
_entity_poly.type
_entity_poly.pdbx_seq_one_letter_code
_entity_poly.pdbx_strand_id
1 'polypeptide(L)'
;MPTKIVDLSARSEVIRAEPFNAHFWQCTPAEFRAYLGRPREFLRRLGIAVPQECRIETTIENHDWLEDEAPDFESEGGNDTVICSMGSGGHARTVYRVVSYARDEAGTGGVKKSLLHGVHRQQVKEGKPLPGRKEKGTKAKKSKKE
;
A
#
# COMPACT_ATOMS: atom_id res chain seq x y z
N MET A 1 5.68 -18.10 -9.21
CA MET A 1 6.23 -16.83 -8.69
C MET A 1 5.18 -15.75 -8.85
N PRO A 2 5.02 -14.83 -7.88
CA PRO A 2 4.11 -13.68 -7.96
C PRO A 2 4.24 -12.95 -9.30
N THR A 3 3.12 -12.69 -9.97
CA THR A 3 3.13 -12.14 -11.35
C THR A 3 3.00 -10.63 -11.40
N LYS A 4 2.37 -10.01 -10.40
CA LYS A 4 2.13 -8.56 -10.37
C LYS A 4 2.94 -7.91 -9.25
N ILE A 5 4.22 -7.64 -9.52
CA ILE A 5 5.15 -6.99 -8.57
C ILE A 5 5.32 -5.52 -8.95
N VAL A 6 5.22 -4.62 -7.97
CA VAL A 6 5.40 -3.18 -8.13
C VAL A 6 6.35 -2.65 -7.06
N ASP A 7 7.49 -2.12 -7.48
CA ASP A 7 8.36 -1.28 -6.65
C ASP A 7 7.87 0.18 -6.71
N LEU A 8 7.42 0.71 -5.56
CA LEU A 8 6.91 2.07 -5.48
C LEU A 8 8.04 3.11 -5.49
N SER A 9 9.25 2.76 -5.05
CA SER A 9 10.45 3.60 -5.14
C SER A 9 10.91 3.79 -6.60
N ALA A 10 10.63 2.81 -7.47
CA ALA A 10 10.82 2.97 -8.91
C ALA A 10 9.77 3.93 -9.53
N ARG A 11 8.57 4.00 -8.97
CA ARG A 11 7.42 4.77 -9.50
C ARG A 11 7.29 6.19 -8.95
N SER A 12 7.95 6.52 -7.85
CA SER A 12 7.86 7.83 -7.19
C SER A 12 9.24 8.32 -6.75
N GLU A 13 9.64 9.51 -7.23
CA GLU A 13 10.87 10.16 -6.78
C GLU A 13 10.80 10.54 -5.29
N VAL A 14 9.60 10.86 -4.80
CA VAL A 14 9.36 11.18 -3.39
C VAL A 14 9.67 9.96 -2.52
N ILE A 15 9.09 8.80 -2.85
CA ILE A 15 9.35 7.56 -2.10
C ILE A 15 10.82 7.15 -2.22
N ARG A 16 11.44 7.33 -3.40
CA ARG A 16 12.86 7.04 -3.60
C ARG A 16 13.80 7.87 -2.73
N ALA A 17 13.41 9.11 -2.41
CA ALA A 17 14.19 10.00 -1.56
C ALA A 17 14.03 9.69 -0.05
N GLU A 18 13.03 8.90 0.31
CA GLU A 18 12.74 8.53 1.69
C GLU A 18 13.47 7.24 2.11
N PRO A 19 13.72 7.03 3.41
CA PRO A 19 14.50 5.89 3.90
C PRO A 19 13.67 4.61 4.03
N PHE A 20 12.45 4.56 3.49
CA PHE A 20 11.60 3.38 3.51
C PHE A 20 11.37 2.85 2.08
N ASN A 21 11.68 1.58 1.86
CA ASN A 21 11.24 0.91 0.64
C ASN A 21 9.75 0.62 0.75
N ALA A 22 9.03 0.61 -0.37
CA ALA A 22 7.63 0.21 -0.41
C ALA A 22 7.35 -0.59 -1.68
N HIS A 23 6.80 -1.79 -1.49
CA HIS A 23 6.57 -2.75 -2.57
C HIS A 23 5.16 -3.30 -2.46
N PHE A 24 4.60 -3.67 -3.61
CA PHE A 24 3.33 -4.37 -3.71
C PHE A 24 3.52 -5.63 -4.55
N TRP A 25 2.90 -6.74 -4.15
CA TRP A 25 2.83 -7.93 -4.97
C TRP A 25 1.50 -8.65 -4.83
N GLN A 26 1.14 -9.43 -5.85
CA GLN A 26 0.03 -10.39 -5.82
C GLN A 26 0.55 -11.81 -6.00
N CYS A 27 0.05 -12.73 -5.19
CA CYS A 27 0.43 -14.13 -5.22
C CYS A 27 -0.78 -15.04 -5.03
N THR A 28 -0.67 -16.28 -5.48
CA THR A 28 -1.68 -17.32 -5.20
C THR A 28 -1.59 -17.77 -3.73
N PRO A 29 -2.62 -18.45 -3.18
CA PRO A 29 -2.54 -19.07 -1.85
C PRO A 29 -1.31 -19.96 -1.69
N ALA A 30 -1.03 -20.85 -2.64
CA ALA A 30 0.12 -21.75 -2.59
C ALA A 30 1.46 -21.00 -2.55
N GLU A 31 1.57 -19.88 -3.28
CA GLU A 31 2.76 -19.02 -3.23
C GLU A 31 2.86 -18.28 -1.91
N PHE A 32 1.74 -17.83 -1.34
CA PHE A 32 1.71 -17.20 -0.04
C PHE A 32 2.11 -18.18 1.08
N ARG A 33 1.70 -19.45 1.00
CA ARG A 33 2.20 -20.52 1.87
C ARG A 33 3.72 -20.63 1.83
N ALA A 34 4.30 -20.57 0.61
CA ALA A 34 5.75 -20.58 0.44
C ALA A 34 6.41 -19.34 1.06
N TYR A 35 5.77 -18.17 0.98
CA TYR A 35 6.20 -16.95 1.68
C TYR A 35 6.18 -17.14 3.21
N LEU A 36 5.10 -17.65 3.78
CA LEU A 36 4.99 -17.84 5.24
C LEU A 36 6.08 -18.78 5.78
N GLY A 37 6.40 -19.84 5.04
CA GLY A 37 7.45 -20.79 5.43
C GLY A 37 8.87 -20.25 5.25
N ARG A 38 9.13 -19.42 4.22
CA ARG A 38 10.46 -18.90 3.88
C ARG A 38 10.43 -17.45 3.39
N PRO A 39 10.08 -16.48 4.26
CA PRO A 39 9.73 -15.13 3.81
C PRO A 39 10.91 -14.39 3.19
N ARG A 40 12.11 -14.52 3.77
CA ARG A 40 13.31 -13.84 3.24
C ARG A 40 13.74 -14.41 1.88
N GLU A 41 13.66 -15.73 1.71
CA GLU A 41 13.97 -16.37 0.43
C GLU A 41 12.97 -15.95 -0.65
N PHE A 42 11.67 -15.93 -0.30
CA PHE A 42 10.61 -15.48 -1.16
C PHE A 42 10.79 -14.02 -1.59
N LEU A 43 10.98 -13.11 -0.65
CA LEU A 43 11.22 -11.68 -0.92
C LEU A 43 12.45 -11.46 -1.81
N ARG A 44 13.55 -12.18 -1.56
CA ARG A 44 14.76 -12.11 -2.40
C ARG A 44 14.47 -12.51 -3.85
N ARG A 45 13.64 -13.52 -4.09
CA ARG A 45 13.22 -13.93 -5.44
C ARG A 45 12.39 -12.85 -6.15
N LEU A 46 11.69 -11.99 -5.39
CA LEU A 46 11.00 -10.81 -5.92
C LEU A 46 11.93 -9.62 -6.18
N GLY A 47 13.22 -9.74 -5.86
CA GLY A 47 14.18 -8.62 -5.91
C GLY A 47 14.18 -7.75 -4.65
N ILE A 48 13.45 -8.13 -3.60
CA ILE A 48 13.38 -7.40 -2.34
C ILE A 48 14.44 -7.96 -1.39
N ALA A 49 15.56 -7.25 -1.26
CA ALA A 49 16.62 -7.60 -0.32
C ALA A 49 16.33 -7.01 1.06
N VAL A 50 15.90 -7.86 2.00
CA VAL A 50 15.74 -7.48 3.42
C VAL A 50 17.02 -7.86 4.18
N PRO A 51 17.70 -6.91 4.85
CA PRO A 51 18.92 -7.19 5.63
C PRO A 51 18.70 -8.25 6.71
N GLN A 52 19.75 -8.98 7.07
CA GLN A 52 19.66 -10.14 7.97
C GLN A 52 19.23 -9.76 9.38
N GLU A 53 19.71 -8.61 9.86
CA GLU A 53 19.39 -7.97 11.12
C GLU A 53 17.96 -7.40 11.17
N CYS A 54 17.33 -7.22 10.01
CA CYS A 54 15.97 -6.73 9.89
C CYS A 54 14.97 -7.89 10.04
N ARG A 55 14.03 -7.74 10.99
CA ARG A 55 12.95 -8.70 11.20
C ARG A 55 11.85 -8.51 10.16
N ILE A 56 11.21 -9.59 9.75
CA ILE A 56 10.02 -9.54 8.88
C ILE A 56 8.80 -9.75 9.77
N GLU A 57 7.90 -8.77 9.80
CA GLU A 57 6.64 -8.84 10.56
C GLU A 57 5.47 -8.87 9.56
N THR A 58 4.66 -9.92 9.60
CA THR A 58 3.52 -10.09 8.67
C THR A 58 2.21 -9.97 9.44
N THR A 59 1.31 -9.14 8.92
CA THR A 59 -0.10 -9.06 9.31
C THR A 59 -0.95 -9.66 8.20
N ILE A 60 -1.81 -10.61 8.53
CA ILE A 60 -2.84 -11.14 7.63
C ILE A 60 -4.16 -10.51 8.03
N GLU A 61 -4.70 -9.66 7.15
CA GLU A 61 -6.04 -9.10 7.25
C GLU A 61 -7.07 -10.09 6.65
N ASN A 62 -8.35 -9.88 6.97
CA ASN A 62 -9.49 -10.72 6.55
C ASN A 62 -9.18 -12.24 6.56
N HIS A 63 -8.51 -12.68 7.63
CA HIS A 63 -7.99 -14.04 7.74
C HIS A 63 -9.10 -15.08 7.79
N ASP A 64 -10.26 -14.72 8.35
CA ASP A 64 -11.50 -15.49 8.33
C ASP A 64 -11.96 -15.78 6.89
N TRP A 65 -12.00 -14.76 6.04
CA TRP A 65 -12.36 -14.94 4.63
C TRP A 65 -11.33 -15.80 3.88
N LEU A 66 -10.04 -15.64 4.19
CA LEU A 66 -8.98 -16.46 3.59
C LEU A 66 -9.10 -17.94 3.99
N GLU A 67 -9.48 -18.22 5.24
CA GLU A 67 -9.73 -19.57 5.74
C GLU A 67 -10.86 -20.25 4.95
N ASP A 68 -11.95 -19.53 4.70
CA ASP A 68 -13.10 -20.06 3.96
C ASP A 68 -12.77 -20.35 2.48
N GLU A 69 -11.98 -19.48 1.84
CA GLU A 69 -11.78 -19.50 0.38
C GLU A 69 -10.52 -20.26 -0.08
N ALA A 70 -9.54 -20.40 0.80
CA ALA A 70 -8.30 -21.12 0.55
C ALA A 70 -7.77 -21.76 1.84
N PRO A 71 -8.49 -22.75 2.40
CA PRO A 71 -8.06 -23.47 3.59
C PRO A 71 -6.67 -24.08 3.37
N ASP A 72 -5.82 -24.03 4.40
CA ASP A 72 -4.42 -24.47 4.35
C ASP A 72 -3.57 -23.82 3.23
N PHE A 73 -4.05 -22.70 2.69
CA PHE A 73 -3.49 -22.03 1.51
C PHE A 73 -3.43 -22.93 0.26
N GLU A 74 -4.30 -23.94 0.19
CA GLU A 74 -4.45 -24.79 -0.97
C GLU A 74 -5.59 -24.23 -1.82
N SER A 75 -5.32 -23.91 -3.08
CA SER A 75 -6.39 -23.62 -4.04
C SER A 75 -6.86 -24.94 -4.61
N GLU A 76 -7.70 -25.67 -3.87
CA GLU A 76 -8.45 -26.80 -4.42
C GLU A 76 -9.41 -26.25 -5.50
N GLY A 77 -9.07 -26.42 -6.78
CA GLY A 77 -10.06 -26.29 -7.85
C GLY A 77 -10.35 -24.90 -8.43
N GLY A 78 -9.34 -24.10 -8.76
CA GLY A 78 -9.54 -22.96 -9.68
C GLY A 78 -10.24 -21.74 -9.10
N ASN A 79 -10.23 -21.57 -7.77
CA ASN A 79 -10.65 -20.33 -7.14
C ASN A 79 -9.73 -19.17 -7.59
N ASP A 80 -10.34 -18.08 -8.07
CA ASP A 80 -9.70 -16.82 -8.47
C ASP A 80 -9.17 -16.02 -7.24
N THR A 81 -8.85 -16.72 -6.15
CA THR A 81 -8.37 -16.13 -4.91
C THR A 81 -6.94 -15.63 -5.09
N VAL A 82 -6.75 -14.34 -4.86
CA VAL A 82 -5.47 -13.65 -4.94
C VAL A 82 -5.16 -13.02 -3.59
N ILE A 83 -3.94 -13.24 -3.11
CA ILE A 83 -3.43 -12.58 -1.91
C ILE A 83 -2.62 -11.37 -2.35
N CYS A 84 -3.11 -10.18 -1.98
CA CYS A 84 -2.43 -8.92 -2.19
C CYS A 84 -1.57 -8.61 -0.98
N SER A 85 -0.31 -8.25 -1.20
CA SER A 85 0.63 -7.93 -0.14
C SER A 85 1.31 -6.59 -0.39
N MET A 86 1.47 -5.81 0.67
CA MET A 86 2.26 -4.58 0.69
C MET A 86 3.37 -4.72 1.71
N GLY A 87 4.61 -4.58 1.26
CA GLY A 87 5.80 -4.66 2.10
C GLY A 87 6.51 -3.32 2.19
N SER A 88 6.86 -2.86 3.40
CA SER A 88 7.58 -1.61 3.59
C SER A 88 8.57 -1.62 4.76
N GLY A 89 9.66 -0.86 4.62
CA GLY A 89 10.68 -0.66 5.65
C GLY A 89 12.07 -1.18 5.25
N GLY A 90 12.83 -1.67 6.24
CA GLY A 90 14.06 -2.43 6.05
C GLY A 90 15.37 -1.68 5.79
N HIS A 91 15.36 -0.40 5.40
CA HIS A 91 16.61 0.35 5.15
C HIS A 91 17.09 1.16 6.35
N ALA A 92 16.21 1.95 6.98
CA ALA A 92 16.51 2.68 8.23
C ALA A 92 15.75 2.16 9.45
N ARG A 93 15.05 1.03 9.32
CA ARG A 93 14.20 0.45 10.37
C ARG A 93 14.59 -0.99 10.62
N THR A 94 14.55 -1.40 11.89
CA THR A 94 14.84 -2.78 12.35
C THR A 94 13.78 -3.81 11.90
N VAL A 95 12.73 -3.36 11.21
CA VAL A 95 11.60 -4.19 10.79
C VAL A 95 11.20 -3.86 9.35
N TYR A 96 10.93 -4.92 8.58
CA TYR A 96 10.23 -4.91 7.31
C TYR A 96 8.82 -5.46 7.54
N ARG A 97 7.81 -4.62 7.38
CA ARG A 97 6.41 -4.97 7.64
C ARG A 97 5.73 -5.38 6.36
N VAL A 98 4.99 -6.48 6.41
CA VAL A 98 4.16 -6.96 5.33
C VAL A 98 2.72 -6.99 5.82
N VAL A 99 1.81 -6.37 5.08
CA VAL A 99 0.37 -6.50 5.27
C VAL A 99 -0.19 -7.24 4.07
N SER A 100 -0.92 -8.30 4.34
CA SER A 100 -1.49 -9.19 3.32
C SER A 100 -2.98 -9.31 3.55
N TYR A 101 -3.76 -9.29 2.47
CA TYR A 101 -5.20 -9.53 2.51
C TYR A 101 -5.59 -10.38 1.31
N ALA A 102 -6.60 -11.23 1.49
CA ALA A 102 -7.10 -12.11 0.45
C ALA A 102 -8.30 -11.48 -0.25
N ARG A 103 -8.49 -11.79 -1.52
CA ARG A 103 -9.63 -11.32 -2.30
C ARG A 103 -9.90 -12.27 -3.47
N ASP A 104 -11.12 -12.22 -4.00
CA ASP A 104 -11.42 -12.79 -5.31
C ASP A 104 -11.05 -11.78 -6.43
N GLU A 105 -10.52 -12.27 -7.56
CA GLU A 105 -10.12 -11.42 -8.70
C GLU A 105 -11.31 -10.79 -9.44
N ALA A 106 -12.45 -11.46 -9.54
CA ALA A 106 -13.70 -10.97 -10.14
C ALA A 106 -14.36 -9.86 -9.31
N GLY A 107 -14.32 -9.93 -7.97
CA GLY A 107 -14.96 -8.99 -7.04
C GLY A 107 -14.34 -7.59 -6.99
N THR A 108 -13.15 -7.39 -7.57
CA THR A 108 -12.40 -6.13 -7.45
C THR A 108 -12.41 -5.24 -8.69
N GLY A 109 -12.99 -5.68 -9.81
CA GLY A 109 -13.07 -4.89 -11.04
C GLY A 109 -13.92 -3.62 -10.94
N GLY A 110 -14.79 -3.51 -9.94
CA GLY A 110 -15.78 -2.43 -9.83
C GLY A 110 -15.33 -1.14 -9.13
N VAL A 111 -14.24 -1.17 -8.36
CA VAL A 111 -13.89 -0.06 -7.46
C VAL A 111 -12.83 0.86 -8.09
N LYS A 112 -13.27 2.01 -8.61
CA LYS A 112 -12.36 3.09 -9.04
C LYS A 112 -11.96 3.94 -7.84
N LYS A 113 -10.69 3.84 -7.42
CA LYS A 113 -10.13 4.70 -6.37
C LYS A 113 -10.04 6.14 -6.84
N SER A 114 -10.48 7.08 -6.00
CA SER A 114 -10.19 8.50 -6.18
C SER A 114 -8.70 8.75 -5.94
N LEU A 115 -8.02 9.37 -6.89
CA LEU A 115 -6.61 9.73 -6.75
C LEU A 115 -6.49 11.12 -6.12
N LEU A 116 -5.52 11.29 -5.23
CA LEU A 116 -5.20 12.61 -4.65
C LEU A 116 -4.67 13.61 -5.71
N HIS A 117 -4.11 13.09 -6.81
CA HIS A 117 -3.65 13.83 -7.95
C HIS A 117 -3.70 12.95 -9.21
N GLY A 118 -3.64 13.54 -10.41
CA GLY A 118 -3.68 12.78 -11.66
C GLY A 118 -2.52 11.79 -11.80
N VAL A 119 -2.71 10.70 -12.55
CA VAL A 119 -1.74 9.59 -12.69
C VAL A 119 -0.33 9.98 -13.18
N HIS A 120 -0.20 11.14 -13.85
CA HIS A 120 1.07 11.68 -14.34
C HIS A 120 1.69 12.71 -13.40
N ARG A 121 1.07 12.97 -12.25
CA ARG A 121 1.55 13.92 -11.24
C ARG A 121 2.08 13.10 -10.08
N GLN A 122 3.32 13.31 -9.65
CA GLN A 122 3.88 12.58 -8.50
C GLN A 122 3.67 13.32 -7.15
N GLN A 123 3.46 14.64 -7.21
CA GLN A 123 3.30 15.50 -6.04
C GLN A 123 2.35 16.68 -6.34
N VAL A 124 1.62 17.12 -5.32
CA VAL A 124 0.92 18.40 -5.37
C VAL A 124 1.99 19.48 -5.34
N LYS A 125 2.04 20.34 -6.37
CA LYS A 125 2.93 21.51 -6.32
C LYS A 125 2.47 22.34 -5.13
N GLU A 126 3.38 22.73 -4.24
CA GLU A 126 3.07 23.73 -3.22
C GLU A 126 2.48 24.95 -3.92
N GLY A 127 1.19 25.19 -3.70
CA GLY A 127 0.57 26.40 -4.17
C GLY A 127 1.19 27.54 -3.39
N LYS A 128 1.81 28.52 -4.06
CA LYS A 128 2.04 29.82 -3.44
C LYS A 128 0.69 30.26 -2.81
N PRO A 129 0.65 30.74 -1.56
CA PRO A 129 -0.58 31.25 -1.00
C PRO A 129 -1.15 32.28 -1.97
N LEU A 130 -2.40 32.07 -2.41
CA LEU A 130 -3.08 33.00 -3.29
C LEU A 130 -3.11 34.38 -2.61
N PRO A 131 -2.46 35.42 -3.17
CA PRO A 131 -2.62 36.75 -2.65
C PRO A 131 -4.02 37.22 -3.06
N GLY A 132 -4.95 37.30 -2.10
CA GLY A 132 -6.22 37.99 -2.37
C GLY A 132 -7.49 37.41 -1.79
N ARG A 133 -7.46 36.60 -0.72
CA ARG A 133 -8.67 36.47 0.09
C ARG A 133 -8.81 37.74 0.95
N LYS A 134 -9.34 38.82 0.35
CA LYS A 134 -9.84 39.98 1.08
C LYS A 134 -10.79 39.46 2.15
N GLU A 135 -10.40 39.59 3.41
CA GLU A 135 -11.31 39.48 4.55
C GLU A 135 -12.48 40.43 4.26
N LYS A 136 -13.67 39.86 4.10
CA LYS A 136 -14.90 40.66 4.06
C LYS A 136 -15.03 41.28 5.45
N GLY A 137 -14.63 42.54 5.55
CA GLY A 137 -14.77 43.37 6.73
C GLY A 137 -16.19 43.26 7.30
N THR A 138 -16.24 42.79 8.53
CA THR A 138 -17.42 42.81 9.39
C THR A 138 -17.82 44.27 9.57
N LYS A 139 -18.90 44.71 8.90
CA LYS A 139 -19.52 46.02 9.19
C LYS A 139 -20.05 45.97 10.62
N ALA A 140 -19.28 46.54 11.55
CA ALA A 140 -19.74 46.86 12.89
C ALA A 140 -20.93 47.83 12.78
N LYS A 141 -22.12 47.38 13.19
CA LYS A 141 -23.27 48.24 13.46
C LYS A 141 -22.88 49.21 14.58
N LYS A 142 -22.58 50.47 14.25
CA LYS A 142 -22.58 51.57 15.22
C LYS A 142 -24.03 51.97 15.46
N SER A 143 -24.57 51.54 16.60
CA SER A 143 -25.72 52.14 17.27
C SER A 143 -25.39 53.59 17.60
N LYS A 144 -26.18 54.54 17.11
CA LYS A 144 -26.16 55.94 17.58
C LYS A 144 -27.36 56.12 18.52
N LYS A 145 -27.04 56.35 19.80
CA LYS A 145 -27.92 56.93 20.81
C LYS A 145 -27.85 58.46 20.68
N GLU A 146 -28.95 59.07 21.11
CA GLU A 146 -29.25 60.52 21.26
C GLU A 146 -29.67 61.25 19.98
#